data_AF-A0A0Q5ZS04-F1
#
_entry.id   AF-A0A0Q5ZS04-F1
#
_cell.length_a   1.000
_cell.length_b   1.000
_cell.length_c   1.000
_cell.angle_alpha   90.00
_cell.angle_beta   90.00
_cell.angle_gamma   90.00
#
_symmetry.space_group_name_H-M   'P 1'
#
loop_
_entity.id
_entity.type
_entity.pdbx_description
1 polymer ?
#
loop_
_entity_poly.entity_id
_entity_poly.type
_entity_poly.pdbx_seq_one_letter_code
_entity_poly.pdbx_strand_id
1 'polypeptide(L)'
;MATNYNPNWWQSGTVNPTFVPVSGSGNNVMTYANFNYQGTELTTQNAAAMEYLHVDLWTSTAGAVLKVSPINNGTGASEFLVNIPLVNAGWSSINLPKSAFTGMTWNFVFQLKFDGQSGTTPSTVYLDNIYFWKAPVNPLADATLSDLKVNGTTVSGFSPATAVYNVNFAQGSAVPQITLATATNASASRVITQASAIPGTATVLVTAQNGTTTKTYTVNYYGYRTKRSCANSACKIGN
;
A
#
# COMPACT_ATOMS: atom_id res chain seq x y z
N MET A 1 -7.54 -8.58 17.38
CA MET A 1 -8.23 -8.00 18.58
C MET A 1 -7.36 -8.26 19.80
N ALA A 2 -7.36 -7.38 20.80
CA ALA A 2 -6.57 -7.59 22.02
C ALA A 2 -7.18 -8.69 22.90
N THR A 3 -6.32 -9.55 23.46
CA THR A 3 -6.69 -10.66 24.36
C THR A 3 -6.19 -10.44 25.77
N ASN A 4 -5.13 -9.65 25.95
CA ASN A 4 -4.55 -9.34 27.25
C ASN A 4 -3.86 -7.99 27.20
N TYR A 5 -4.40 -6.99 27.89
CA TYR A 5 -3.83 -5.64 27.92
C TYR A 5 -2.69 -5.48 28.93
N ASN A 6 -2.47 -6.46 29.81
CA ASN A 6 -1.44 -6.40 30.84
C ASN A 6 -0.74 -7.77 31.02
N PRO A 7 -0.03 -8.27 29.99
CA PRO A 7 0.66 -9.56 30.06
C PRO A 7 1.83 -9.52 31.04
N ASN A 8 2.16 -10.61 31.71
CA ASN A 8 3.23 -10.62 32.72
C ASN A 8 4.63 -10.60 32.07
N TRP A 9 5.08 -9.44 31.60
CA TRP A 9 6.41 -9.23 31.00
C TRP A 9 7.38 -8.56 31.98
N TRP A 10 7.05 -8.51 33.28
CA TRP A 10 7.80 -7.81 34.33
C TRP A 10 7.78 -6.28 34.22
N GLN A 11 6.82 -5.72 33.50
CA GLN A 11 6.60 -4.28 33.46
C GLN A 11 6.09 -3.74 34.80
N SER A 12 6.39 -2.48 35.10
CA SER A 12 5.99 -1.81 36.35
C SER A 12 4.67 -1.07 36.26
N GLY A 13 4.14 -0.89 35.04
CA GLY A 13 2.95 -0.11 34.76
C GLY A 13 1.64 -0.81 35.12
N THR A 14 0.59 -0.02 35.28
CA THR A 14 -0.80 -0.49 35.42
C THR A 14 -1.62 -0.03 34.23
N VAL A 15 -2.51 -0.90 33.75
CA VAL A 15 -3.36 -0.62 32.59
C VAL A 15 -4.83 -0.47 33.00
N ASN A 16 -5.48 0.60 32.53
CA ASN A 16 -6.93 0.75 32.58
C ASN A 16 -7.46 1.07 31.18
N PRO A 17 -8.12 0.11 30.50
CA PRO A 17 -8.64 0.26 29.13
C PRO A 17 -9.96 1.05 29.04
N THR A 18 -10.57 1.40 30.17
CA THR A 18 -11.91 2.04 30.23
C THR A 18 -11.86 3.40 30.91
N PHE A 19 -10.72 4.10 30.86
CA PHE A 19 -10.62 5.43 31.43
C PHE A 19 -11.41 6.44 30.58
N VAL A 20 -12.24 7.26 31.22
CA VAL A 20 -13.02 8.29 30.55
C VAL A 20 -12.39 9.65 30.87
N PRO A 21 -11.62 10.26 29.94
CA PRO A 21 -10.95 11.54 30.20
C PRO A 21 -11.93 12.71 30.35
N VAL A 22 -13.07 12.64 29.67
CA VAL A 22 -14.12 13.66 29.70
C VAL A 22 -15.43 12.98 30.05
N SER A 23 -15.95 13.27 31.24
CA SER A 23 -17.20 12.69 31.73
C SER A 23 -18.35 12.93 30.74
N GLY A 24 -19.13 11.90 30.45
CA GLY A 24 -20.24 11.97 29.50
C GLY A 24 -19.85 11.94 28.01
N SER A 25 -18.56 11.89 27.66
CA SER A 25 -18.13 11.79 26.25
C SER A 25 -18.46 10.44 25.60
N GLY A 26 -18.59 9.40 26.42
CA GLY A 26 -18.74 8.02 25.93
C GLY A 26 -17.46 7.46 25.27
N ASN A 27 -16.35 8.20 25.27
CA ASN A 27 -15.08 7.73 24.74
C ASN A 27 -14.18 7.16 25.83
N ASN A 28 -13.83 5.89 25.69
CA ASN A 28 -12.88 5.22 26.57
C ASN A 28 -11.48 5.31 25.96
N VAL A 29 -10.52 5.70 26.79
CA VAL A 29 -9.10 5.75 26.46
C VAL A 29 -8.36 4.73 27.31
N MET A 30 -7.37 4.08 26.74
CA MET A 30 -6.49 3.19 27.48
C MET A 30 -5.42 4.00 28.20
N THR A 31 -5.23 3.74 29.49
CA THR A 31 -4.24 4.44 30.30
C THR A 31 -3.18 3.48 30.80
N TYR A 32 -1.92 3.90 30.68
CA TYR A 32 -0.79 3.29 31.37
C TYR A 32 -0.29 4.27 32.43
N ALA A 33 -0.47 3.92 33.70
CA ALA A 33 0.12 4.64 34.83
C ALA A 33 1.35 3.88 35.33
N ASN A 34 2.28 4.58 35.99
CA ASN A 34 3.58 4.00 36.40
C ASN A 34 4.34 3.33 35.24
N PHE A 35 4.19 3.85 34.03
CA PHE A 35 4.60 3.22 32.78
C PHE A 35 6.12 3.28 32.59
N ASN A 36 6.74 2.10 32.43
CA ASN A 36 8.11 1.93 31.94
C ASN A 36 8.12 1.34 30.53
N TYR A 37 7.45 0.22 30.34
CA TYR A 37 7.03 -0.37 29.08
C TYR A 37 5.71 -1.11 29.32
N GLN A 38 4.98 -1.45 28.28
CA GLN A 38 3.71 -2.15 28.42
C GLN A 38 3.42 -2.96 27.16
N GLY A 39 3.00 -4.20 27.37
CA GLY A 39 2.57 -5.10 26.32
C GLY A 39 1.06 -5.14 26.18
N THR A 40 0.59 -5.51 25.00
CA THR A 40 -0.76 -5.99 24.75
C THR A 40 -0.68 -7.21 23.85
N GLU A 41 -1.25 -8.33 24.29
CA GLU A 41 -1.37 -9.54 23.47
C GLU A 41 -2.60 -9.43 22.57
N LEU A 42 -2.47 -9.94 21.36
CA LEU A 42 -3.50 -9.91 20.33
C LEU A 42 -3.81 -11.33 19.87
N THR A 43 -5.03 -11.56 19.40
CA THR A 43 -5.22 -12.59 18.38
C THR A 43 -4.33 -12.26 17.19
N THR A 44 -3.69 -13.26 16.58
CA THR A 44 -2.77 -13.03 15.45
C THR A 44 -3.44 -12.18 14.37
N GLN A 45 -2.75 -11.12 13.95
CA GLN A 45 -3.19 -10.20 12.91
C GLN A 45 -2.28 -10.33 11.68
N ASN A 46 -2.89 -10.46 10.50
CA ASN A 46 -2.21 -10.29 9.22
C ASN A 46 -2.46 -8.88 8.69
N ALA A 47 -1.47 -8.01 8.86
CA ALA A 47 -1.43 -6.63 8.38
C ALA A 47 -0.50 -6.46 7.15
N ALA A 48 -0.20 -7.54 6.42
CA ALA A 48 0.71 -7.49 5.27
C ALA A 48 0.23 -6.52 4.19
N ALA A 49 -1.09 -6.43 3.96
CA ALA A 49 -1.70 -5.56 2.96
C ALA A 49 -1.90 -4.10 3.41
N MET A 50 -1.58 -3.75 4.67
CA MET A 50 -1.63 -2.38 5.19
C MET A 50 -0.32 -1.64 4.91
N GLU A 51 -0.30 -0.34 5.16
CA GLU A 51 0.85 0.55 4.89
C GLU A 51 1.38 1.26 6.13
N TYR A 52 0.50 1.52 7.11
CA TYR A 52 0.81 2.29 8.32
C TYR A 52 0.30 1.60 9.58
N LEU A 53 0.97 1.88 10.70
CA LEU A 53 0.43 1.76 12.06
C LEU A 53 -0.02 3.16 12.50
N HIS A 54 -1.28 3.29 12.87
CA HIS A 54 -1.82 4.49 13.51
C HIS A 54 -1.84 4.33 15.03
N VAL A 55 -1.52 5.41 15.74
CA VAL A 55 -1.61 5.52 17.20
C VAL A 55 -2.02 6.94 17.56
N ASP A 56 -3.09 7.08 18.36
CA ASP A 56 -3.37 8.31 19.09
C ASP A 56 -2.80 8.19 20.51
N LEU A 57 -2.03 9.20 20.93
CA LEU A 57 -1.30 9.17 22.18
C LEU A 57 -1.24 10.55 22.85
N TRP A 58 -1.53 10.61 24.14
CA TRP A 58 -1.40 11.81 24.95
C TRP A 58 -0.57 11.55 26.21
N THR A 59 0.25 12.53 26.59
CA THR A 59 0.93 12.56 27.89
C THR A 59 1.23 14.00 28.32
N SER A 60 1.11 14.26 29.62
CA SER A 60 1.60 15.49 30.26
C SER A 60 2.90 15.27 31.06
N THR A 61 3.49 14.07 30.98
CA THR A 61 4.74 13.80 31.72
C THR A 61 5.90 14.50 31.01
N ALA A 62 6.48 15.51 31.65
CA ALA A 62 7.63 16.23 31.11
C ALA A 62 8.81 15.27 30.88
N GLY A 63 9.42 15.32 29.69
CA GLY A 63 10.55 14.47 29.31
C GLY A 63 10.18 13.02 28.95
N ALA A 64 8.89 12.68 28.85
CA ALA A 64 8.47 11.39 28.34
C ALA A 64 8.96 11.18 26.89
N VAL A 65 9.43 9.98 26.60
CA VAL A 65 9.79 9.50 25.26
C VAL A 65 9.09 8.18 25.09
N LEU A 66 8.42 7.97 23.95
CA LEU A 66 7.71 6.72 23.69
C LEU A 66 8.15 6.12 22.35
N LYS A 67 8.33 4.81 22.38
CA LYS A 67 8.54 3.97 21.21
C LYS A 67 7.46 2.91 21.15
N VAL A 68 7.17 2.43 19.95
CA VAL A 68 6.24 1.32 19.71
C VAL A 68 6.89 0.26 18.86
N SER A 69 6.57 -1.00 19.15
CA SER A 69 6.88 -2.14 18.28
C SER A 69 5.68 -3.09 18.26
N PRO A 70 5.14 -3.41 17.07
CA PRO A 70 4.48 -4.68 16.88
C PRO A 70 5.47 -5.81 17.19
N ILE A 71 5.00 -6.92 17.76
CA ILE A 71 5.79 -8.14 17.91
C ILE A 71 5.26 -9.15 16.91
N ASN A 72 6.14 -9.53 15.99
CA ASN A 72 5.87 -10.40 14.87
C ASN A 72 6.43 -11.81 15.13
N ASN A 73 5.61 -12.83 14.87
CA ASN A 73 6.03 -14.24 14.88
C ASN A 73 6.02 -14.84 13.48
N GLY A 74 6.11 -13.98 12.45
CA GLY A 74 6.25 -14.37 11.06
C GLY A 74 7.72 -14.59 10.71
N THR A 75 8.07 -14.30 9.46
CA THR A 75 9.48 -14.27 9.04
C THR A 75 10.10 -12.89 9.29
N GLY A 76 11.42 -12.75 9.22
CA GLY A 76 12.08 -11.46 9.44
C GLY A 76 12.19 -11.05 10.91
N ALA A 77 12.32 -9.75 11.17
CA ALA A 77 12.52 -9.22 12.52
C ALA A 77 11.30 -9.44 13.41
N SER A 78 11.52 -9.98 14.63
CA SER A 78 10.46 -10.22 15.61
C SER A 78 10.00 -8.94 16.32
N GLU A 79 10.91 -8.00 16.56
CA GLU A 79 10.63 -6.72 17.22
C GLU A 79 11.53 -5.63 16.61
N PHE A 80 11.01 -4.42 16.47
CA PHE A 80 11.77 -3.24 16.12
C PHE A 80 11.09 -1.98 16.69
N LEU A 81 11.73 -1.32 17.66
CA LEU A 81 11.17 -0.14 18.31
C LEU A 81 11.31 1.11 17.43
N VAL A 82 10.18 1.74 17.13
CA VAL A 82 10.10 3.01 16.38
C VAL A 82 9.66 4.13 17.32
N ASN A 83 10.32 5.28 17.24
CA ASN A 83 9.97 6.45 18.04
C ASN A 83 8.60 7.02 17.62
N ILE A 84 7.78 7.36 18.62
CA ILE A 84 6.55 8.13 18.45
C ILE A 84 6.88 9.61 18.69
N PRO A 85 6.73 10.48 17.68
CA PRO A 85 6.80 11.92 17.89
C PRO A 85 5.65 12.38 18.81
N LEU A 86 5.99 12.92 19.97
CA LEU A 86 5.02 13.37 20.97
C LEU A 86 4.79 14.88 20.90
N VAL A 87 3.52 15.27 21.00
CA VAL A 87 3.09 16.64 21.29
C VAL A 87 3.03 16.79 22.80
N ASN A 88 3.82 17.71 23.36
CA ASN A 88 3.85 17.95 24.79
C ASN A 88 2.48 18.41 25.30
N ALA A 89 1.92 17.72 26.29
CA ALA A 89 0.60 18.00 26.87
C ALA A 89 -0.55 18.04 25.82
N GLY A 90 -0.39 17.35 24.69
CA GLY A 90 -1.36 17.32 23.60
C GLY A 90 -1.51 15.93 22.97
N TRP A 91 -2.60 15.73 22.24
CA TRP A 91 -2.82 14.49 21.49
C TRP A 91 -1.88 14.48 20.29
N SER A 92 -1.12 13.41 20.21
CA SER A 92 -0.27 13.07 19.09
C SER A 92 -1.05 12.04 18.28
N SER A 93 -1.29 12.31 17.01
CA SER A 93 -1.96 11.38 16.09
C SER A 93 -0.98 11.03 14.98
N ILE A 94 -0.41 9.83 15.02
CA ILE A 94 0.77 9.47 14.23
C ILE A 94 0.46 8.31 13.31
N ASN A 95 0.86 8.46 12.04
CA ASN A 95 0.94 7.37 11.07
C ASN A 95 2.40 6.97 10.89
N LEU A 96 2.80 5.86 11.51
CA LEU A 96 4.13 5.28 11.32
C LEU A 96 4.12 4.37 10.09
N PRO A 97 4.91 4.65 9.05
CA PRO A 97 4.98 3.79 7.88
C PRO A 97 5.60 2.46 8.28
N LYS A 98 5.10 1.36 7.72
CA LYS A 98 5.65 0.02 7.98
C LYS A 98 7.15 -0.10 7.65
N SER A 99 7.65 0.72 6.74
CA SER A 99 9.08 0.80 6.40
C SER A 99 9.97 1.29 7.55
N ALA A 100 9.40 1.94 8.57
CA ALA A 100 10.14 2.33 9.78
C ALA A 100 10.55 1.13 10.64
N PHE A 101 9.84 0.00 10.53
CA PHE A 101 10.09 -1.23 11.30
C PHE A 101 10.98 -2.17 10.48
N THR A 102 12.28 -1.88 10.49
CA THR A 102 13.24 -2.49 9.57
C THR A 102 13.25 -4.03 9.68
N GLY A 103 13.07 -4.71 8.54
CA GLY A 103 13.16 -6.16 8.43
C GLY A 103 11.94 -6.94 8.94
N MET A 104 10.92 -6.28 9.48
CA MET A 104 9.71 -6.93 9.99
C MET A 104 8.78 -7.37 8.85
N THR A 105 8.28 -8.61 8.92
CA THR A 105 7.10 -9.01 8.13
C THR A 105 5.83 -8.78 8.93
N TRP A 106 4.72 -8.51 8.25
CA TRP A 106 3.50 -8.01 8.90
C TRP A 106 2.34 -8.99 8.81
N ASN A 107 2.62 -10.25 8.48
CA ASN A 107 1.61 -11.29 8.28
C ASN A 107 1.25 -12.05 9.56
N PHE A 108 2.01 -11.88 10.66
CA PHE A 108 1.80 -12.58 11.92
C PHE A 108 2.14 -11.69 13.12
N VAL A 109 1.47 -10.55 13.26
CA VAL A 109 1.60 -9.69 14.44
C VAL A 109 0.73 -10.25 15.56
N PHE A 110 1.32 -10.59 16.71
CA PHE A 110 0.59 -11.24 17.82
C PHE A 110 0.67 -10.47 19.13
N GLN A 111 1.54 -9.46 19.24
CA GLN A 111 1.56 -8.54 20.38
C GLN A 111 1.90 -7.12 19.90
N LEU A 112 1.64 -6.14 20.75
CA LEU A 112 2.07 -4.75 20.60
C LEU A 112 2.78 -4.34 21.88
N LYS A 113 3.90 -3.64 21.75
CA LYS A 113 4.68 -3.11 22.86
C LYS A 113 4.83 -1.60 22.73
N PHE A 114 4.58 -0.89 23.82
CA PHE A 114 5.02 0.48 24.00
C PHE A 114 6.19 0.49 25.00
N ASP A 115 7.22 1.26 24.71
CA ASP A 115 8.41 1.41 25.54
C ASP A 115 8.65 2.89 25.86
N GLY A 116 8.72 3.21 27.15
CA GLY A 116 8.94 4.56 27.68
C GLY A 116 10.33 4.78 28.29
N GLN A 117 11.17 3.75 28.31
CA GLN A 117 12.35 3.68 29.19
C GLN A 117 13.46 4.67 28.78
N SER A 118 13.43 5.17 27.54
CA SER A 118 14.39 6.17 27.07
C SER A 118 14.07 7.61 27.49
N GLY A 119 12.94 7.84 28.17
CA GLY A 119 12.55 9.15 28.70
C GLY A 119 12.30 9.11 30.21
N THR A 120 11.56 10.09 30.71
CA THR A 120 11.09 10.11 32.10
C THR A 120 10.32 8.83 32.43
N THR A 121 10.85 8.03 33.35
CA THR A 121 10.29 6.74 33.77
C THR A 121 10.23 6.68 35.30
N PRO A 122 9.06 6.42 35.90
CA PRO A 122 7.78 6.15 35.26
C PRO A 122 7.16 7.40 34.62
N SER A 123 6.32 7.18 33.60
CA SER A 123 5.42 8.20 33.07
C SER A 123 3.96 7.74 33.12
N THR A 124 3.05 8.66 32.80
CA THR A 124 1.63 8.34 32.57
C THR A 124 1.28 8.67 31.14
N VAL A 125 0.70 7.71 30.43
CA VAL A 125 0.34 7.85 29.01
C VAL A 125 -1.07 7.35 28.75
N TYR A 126 -1.70 7.97 27.77
CA TYR A 126 -3.10 7.77 27.37
C TYR A 126 -3.08 7.42 25.89
N LEU A 127 -3.77 6.34 25.52
CA LEU A 127 -3.71 5.71 24.22
C LEU A 127 -5.12 5.50 23.70
N ASP A 128 -5.35 5.89 22.45
CA ASP A 128 -6.60 5.66 21.74
C ASP A 128 -6.29 5.26 20.30
N ASN A 129 -7.29 4.77 19.57
CA ASN A 129 -7.25 4.56 18.12
C ASN A 129 -5.96 3.90 17.61
N ILE A 130 -5.71 2.66 18.03
CA ILE A 130 -4.55 1.89 17.57
C ILE A 130 -4.99 0.91 16.49
N TYR A 131 -4.53 1.10 15.25
CA TYR A 131 -4.91 0.24 14.14
C TYR A 131 -3.89 0.25 12.99
N PHE A 132 -3.83 -0.84 12.22
CA PHE A 132 -3.10 -0.88 10.97
C PHE A 132 -4.02 -0.43 9.83
N TRP A 133 -3.54 0.45 8.94
CA TRP A 133 -4.34 0.93 7.82
C TRP A 133 -3.52 1.20 6.55
N LYS A 134 -4.26 1.43 5.48
CA LYS A 134 -3.81 2.04 4.24
C LYS A 134 -4.94 2.91 3.71
N ALA A 135 -4.64 3.82 2.79
CA ALA A 135 -5.68 4.57 2.12
C ALA A 135 -6.71 3.59 1.49
N PRO A 136 -8.01 3.80 1.70
CA PRO A 136 -9.02 2.95 1.09
C PRO A 136 -8.94 3.05 -0.43
N VAL A 137 -8.75 1.93 -1.11
CA VAL A 137 -8.95 1.85 -2.55
C VAL A 137 -10.45 1.64 -2.74
N ASN A 138 -11.15 2.59 -3.36
CA ASN A 138 -12.55 2.41 -3.71
C ASN A 138 -12.64 1.43 -4.89
N PRO A 139 -13.09 0.17 -4.69
CA PRO A 139 -13.10 -0.80 -5.78
C PRO A 139 -14.05 -0.38 -6.90
N LEU A 140 -15.10 0.39 -6.57
CA LEU A 140 -16.06 0.91 -7.55
C LEU A 140 -15.45 1.96 -8.47
N ALA A 141 -14.33 2.58 -8.08
CA ALA A 141 -13.60 3.56 -8.87
C ALA A 141 -12.40 2.96 -9.62
N ASP A 142 -12.18 1.65 -9.55
CA ASP A 142 -11.07 1.01 -10.27
C ASP A 142 -11.36 0.89 -11.78
N ALA A 143 -10.77 1.81 -12.56
CA ALA A 143 -10.81 1.82 -14.03
C ALA A 143 -9.54 1.20 -14.65
N THR A 144 -8.78 0.36 -13.93
CA THR A 144 -7.54 -0.21 -14.46
C THR A 144 -7.75 -1.50 -15.25
N LEU A 145 -6.76 -1.84 -16.10
CA LEU A 145 -6.67 -3.14 -16.76
C LEU A 145 -5.68 -4.01 -15.98
N SER A 146 -5.94 -5.32 -15.93
CA SER A 146 -5.02 -6.35 -15.46
C SER A 146 -4.22 -7.00 -16.59
N ASP A 147 -4.67 -6.85 -17.85
CA ASP A 147 -3.94 -7.27 -19.04
C ASP A 147 -4.42 -6.48 -20.29
N LEU A 148 -3.50 -6.26 -21.23
CA LEU A 148 -3.76 -5.63 -22.52
C LEU A 148 -3.01 -6.39 -23.61
N LYS A 149 -3.74 -6.99 -24.55
CA LYS A 149 -3.17 -7.80 -25.64
C LYS A 149 -3.40 -7.21 -27.01
N VAL A 150 -2.33 -7.17 -27.82
CA VAL A 150 -2.36 -6.87 -29.25
C VAL A 150 -2.01 -8.14 -30.01
N ASN A 151 -2.86 -8.54 -30.96
CA ASN A 151 -2.74 -9.81 -31.70
C ASN A 151 -2.54 -11.03 -30.78
N GLY A 152 -3.28 -11.10 -29.68
CA GLY A 152 -3.20 -12.20 -28.71
C GLY A 152 -1.99 -12.18 -27.79
N THR A 153 -1.07 -11.22 -27.93
CA THR A 153 0.14 -11.09 -27.11
C THR A 153 0.04 -9.90 -26.17
N THR A 154 0.32 -10.11 -24.87
CA THR A 154 0.37 -9.01 -23.89
C THR A 154 1.39 -7.97 -24.31
N VAL A 155 1.00 -6.69 -24.23
CA VAL A 155 1.89 -5.57 -24.54
C VAL A 155 3.10 -5.60 -23.61
N SER A 156 4.30 -5.54 -24.20
CA SER A 156 5.54 -5.58 -23.43
C SER A 156 5.61 -4.43 -22.41
N GLY A 157 5.99 -4.75 -21.17
CA GLY A 157 6.06 -3.77 -20.08
C GLY A 157 4.70 -3.31 -19.56
N PHE A 158 3.62 -4.06 -19.82
CA PHE A 158 2.29 -3.72 -19.32
C PHE A 158 2.28 -3.52 -17.80
N SER A 159 1.70 -2.40 -17.38
CA SER A 159 1.41 -2.06 -16.00
C SER A 159 0.05 -1.36 -15.92
N PRO A 160 -0.80 -1.69 -14.94
CA PRO A 160 -2.07 -0.98 -14.70
C PRO A 160 -1.89 0.53 -14.53
N ALA A 161 -0.70 1.00 -14.14
CA ALA A 161 -0.39 2.42 -13.99
C ALA A 161 -0.11 3.13 -15.34
N THR A 162 0.54 2.45 -16.28
CA THR A 162 1.01 3.02 -17.56
C THR A 162 -0.13 3.18 -18.56
N ALA A 163 -0.35 4.42 -19.02
CA ALA A 163 -1.46 4.76 -19.93
C ALA A 163 -1.08 4.72 -21.42
N VAL A 164 0.21 4.78 -21.78
CA VAL A 164 0.67 4.86 -23.17
C VAL A 164 1.72 3.80 -23.45
N TYR A 165 1.54 3.06 -24.53
CA TYR A 165 2.46 2.04 -25.01
C TYR A 165 2.82 2.30 -26.47
N ASN A 166 4.07 2.01 -26.82
CA ASN A 166 4.58 2.12 -28.19
C ASN A 166 4.98 0.72 -28.66
N VAL A 167 4.38 0.27 -29.77
CA VAL A 167 4.61 -1.08 -30.30
C VAL A 167 5.06 -0.98 -31.76
N ASN A 168 6.11 -1.73 -32.08
CA ASN A 168 6.74 -1.72 -33.39
C ASN A 168 6.30 -2.94 -34.20
N PHE A 169 5.92 -2.72 -35.45
CA PHE A 169 5.52 -3.76 -36.40
C PHE A 169 6.31 -3.64 -37.69
N ALA A 170 6.59 -4.78 -38.34
CA ALA A 170 7.26 -4.78 -39.63
C ALA A 170 6.39 -4.07 -40.69
N GLN A 171 6.99 -3.23 -41.52
CA GLN A 171 6.26 -2.53 -42.58
C GLN A 171 5.60 -3.53 -43.55
N GLY A 172 4.33 -3.28 -43.92
CA GLY A 172 3.52 -4.19 -44.74
C GLY A 172 2.77 -5.26 -43.96
N SER A 173 2.92 -5.33 -42.62
CA SER A 173 2.06 -6.17 -41.78
C SER A 173 0.60 -5.71 -41.84
N ALA A 174 -0.34 -6.65 -41.67
CA ALA A 174 -1.73 -6.30 -41.42
C ALA A 174 -1.87 -5.43 -40.16
N VAL A 175 -2.86 -4.54 -40.12
CA VAL A 175 -3.05 -3.59 -39.00
C VAL A 175 -3.37 -4.36 -37.71
N PRO A 176 -2.51 -4.31 -36.69
CA PRO A 176 -2.69 -5.07 -35.45
C PRO A 176 -3.95 -4.66 -34.70
N GLN A 177 -4.61 -5.62 -34.07
CA GLN A 177 -5.83 -5.39 -33.32
C GLN A 177 -5.59 -5.60 -31.82
N ILE A 178 -6.18 -4.74 -30.98
CA ILE A 178 -6.33 -5.03 -29.56
C ILE A 178 -7.34 -6.18 -29.47
N THR A 179 -6.86 -7.38 -29.12
CA THR A 179 -7.68 -8.60 -29.06
C THR A 179 -8.29 -8.81 -27.68
N LEU A 180 -7.63 -8.30 -26.63
CA LEU A 180 -8.11 -8.43 -25.26
C LEU A 180 -7.68 -7.21 -24.43
N ALA A 181 -8.60 -6.72 -23.62
CA ALA A 181 -8.33 -5.75 -22.56
C ALA A 181 -9.09 -6.23 -21.32
N THR A 182 -8.38 -6.84 -20.37
CA THR A 182 -9.00 -7.42 -19.17
C THR A 182 -9.06 -6.36 -18.09
N ALA A 183 -10.24 -5.98 -17.62
CA ALA A 183 -10.37 -5.04 -16.51
C ALA A 183 -9.90 -5.68 -15.20
N THR A 184 -9.31 -4.89 -14.31
CA THR A 184 -8.96 -5.33 -12.95
C THR A 184 -10.22 -5.57 -12.13
N ASN A 185 -11.15 -4.62 -12.16
CA ASN A 185 -12.51 -4.82 -11.64
C ASN A 185 -13.39 -5.46 -12.73
N ALA A 186 -13.90 -6.67 -12.49
CA ALA A 186 -14.74 -7.42 -13.42
C ALA A 186 -16.07 -6.71 -13.77
N SER A 187 -16.53 -5.78 -12.93
CA SER A 187 -17.72 -4.95 -13.16
C SER A 187 -17.44 -3.65 -13.93
N ALA A 188 -16.19 -3.34 -14.25
CA ALA A 188 -15.86 -2.21 -15.11
C ALA A 188 -16.17 -2.53 -16.60
N SER A 189 -16.60 -1.51 -17.34
CA SER A 189 -16.84 -1.60 -18.78
C SER A 189 -15.63 -1.11 -19.57
N ARG A 190 -15.54 -1.52 -20.84
CA ARG A 190 -14.42 -1.18 -21.73
C ARG A 190 -14.91 -0.94 -23.14
N VAL A 191 -14.39 0.10 -23.78
CA VAL A 191 -14.63 0.43 -25.19
C VAL A 191 -13.29 0.44 -25.91
N ILE A 192 -13.15 -0.42 -26.92
CA ILE A 192 -11.94 -0.54 -27.73
C ILE A 192 -12.15 0.21 -29.05
N THR A 193 -11.23 1.10 -29.39
CA THR A 193 -11.14 1.74 -30.70
C THR A 193 -9.85 1.29 -31.37
N GLN A 194 -9.96 0.64 -32.52
CA GLN A 194 -8.82 0.04 -33.20
C GLN A 194 -8.10 1.07 -34.07
N ALA A 195 -6.80 0.89 -34.26
CA ALA A 195 -6.06 1.63 -35.27
C ALA A 195 -6.51 1.18 -36.67
N SER A 196 -6.51 2.10 -37.63
CA SER A 196 -6.85 1.83 -39.03
C SER A 196 -5.62 1.64 -39.93
N ALA A 197 -4.41 1.94 -39.45
CA ALA A 197 -3.17 1.88 -40.22
C ALA A 197 -1.93 1.72 -39.32
N ILE A 198 -0.78 1.50 -39.97
CA ILE A 198 0.55 1.60 -39.37
C ILE A 198 1.32 2.69 -40.16
N PRO A 199 1.74 3.81 -39.54
CA PRO A 199 1.52 4.16 -38.14
C PRO A 199 0.05 4.49 -37.84
N GLY A 200 -0.35 4.35 -36.58
CA GLY A 200 -1.71 4.61 -36.12
C GLY A 200 -1.84 4.35 -34.62
N THR A 201 -3.00 4.64 -34.07
CA THR A 201 -3.25 4.53 -32.63
C THR A 201 -4.53 3.76 -32.36
N ALA A 202 -4.46 2.82 -31.42
CA ALA A 202 -5.60 2.13 -30.85
C ALA A 202 -5.79 2.54 -29.38
N THR A 203 -7.03 2.62 -28.90
CA THR A 203 -7.34 3.02 -27.52
C THR A 203 -8.29 2.05 -26.83
N VAL A 204 -8.16 1.94 -25.52
CA VAL A 204 -9.14 1.29 -24.64
C VAL A 204 -9.58 2.30 -23.59
N LEU A 205 -10.83 2.74 -23.66
CA LEU A 205 -11.47 3.50 -22.59
C LEU A 205 -12.07 2.50 -21.60
N VAL A 206 -11.58 2.51 -20.36
CA VAL A 206 -12.14 1.73 -19.25
C VAL A 206 -12.96 2.68 -18.39
N THR A 207 -14.20 2.29 -18.08
CA THR A 207 -15.09 3.01 -17.17
C THR A 207 -15.36 2.12 -15.97
N ALA A 208 -14.98 2.59 -14.78
CA ALA A 208 -15.18 1.88 -13.53
C ALA A 208 -16.68 1.67 -13.23
N GLN A 209 -16.97 0.79 -12.28
CA GLN A 209 -18.35 0.46 -11.88
C GLN A 209 -19.15 1.66 -11.37
N ASN A 210 -18.50 2.68 -10.79
CA ASN A 210 -19.15 3.91 -10.35
C ASN A 210 -19.65 4.80 -11.51
N GLY A 211 -19.38 4.42 -12.76
CA GLY A 211 -19.85 5.11 -13.96
C GLY A 211 -19.19 6.46 -14.24
N THR A 212 -18.32 6.95 -13.37
CA THR A 212 -17.75 8.30 -13.45
C THR A 212 -16.23 8.30 -13.54
N THR A 213 -15.56 7.29 -12.97
CA THR A 213 -14.10 7.16 -13.08
C THR A 213 -13.74 6.44 -14.36
N THR A 214 -12.93 7.08 -15.19
CA THR A 214 -12.47 6.53 -16.47
C THR A 214 -10.96 6.55 -16.58
N LYS A 215 -10.39 5.59 -17.32
CA LYS A 215 -8.99 5.58 -17.72
C LYS A 215 -8.84 5.11 -19.15
N THR A 216 -8.04 5.83 -19.94
CA THR A 216 -7.76 5.49 -21.33
C THR A 216 -6.35 4.93 -21.47
N TYR A 217 -6.25 3.71 -22.01
CA TYR A 217 -4.99 3.11 -22.44
C TYR A 217 -4.81 3.37 -23.94
N THR A 218 -3.64 3.84 -24.34
CA THR A 218 -3.30 4.19 -25.72
C THR A 218 -2.16 3.31 -26.20
N VAL A 219 -2.32 2.67 -27.36
CA VAL A 219 -1.27 1.88 -27.99
C VAL A 219 -0.95 2.50 -29.35
N ASN A 220 0.23 3.07 -29.45
CA ASN A 220 0.76 3.65 -30.68
C ASN A 220 1.50 2.58 -31.48
N TYR A 221 1.13 2.43 -32.74
CA TYR A 221 1.76 1.52 -33.67
C TYR A 221 2.74 2.27 -34.54
N TYR A 222 3.97 1.78 -34.58
CA TYR A 222 5.03 2.28 -35.44
C TYR A 222 5.47 1.20 -36.41
N GLY A 223 5.77 1.60 -37.64
CA GLY A 223 6.35 0.71 -38.64
C GLY A 223 7.88 0.74 -38.58
N TYR A 224 8.53 -0.41 -38.67
CA TYR A 224 9.97 -0.50 -38.93
C TYR A 224 10.26 -1.28 -40.21
N ARG A 225 11.35 -0.93 -40.88
CA ARG A 225 11.86 -1.70 -42.02
C ARG A 225 12.64 -2.88 -41.48
N THR A 226 12.28 -4.11 -41.87
CA THR A 226 13.15 -5.26 -41.66
C THR A 226 14.36 -5.11 -42.58
N LYS A 227 15.57 -5.35 -42.07
CA LYS A 227 16.75 -5.46 -42.95
C LYS A 227 16.45 -6.58 -43.94
N ARG A 228 16.53 -6.30 -45.25
CA ARG A 228 16.50 -7.37 -46.25
C ARG A 228 17.66 -8.31 -45.93
N SER A 229 17.38 -9.60 -45.76
CA SER A 229 18.45 -10.59 -45.90
C SER A 229 18.89 -10.54 -47.37
N CYS A 230 20.11 -10.10 -47.61
CA CYS A 230 20.72 -10.29 -48.92
C CYS A 230 21.01 -11.78 -49.08
N ALA A 231 20.08 -12.53 -49.65
CA ALA A 231 20.37 -13.88 -50.16
C ALA A 231 21.01 -13.72 -51.55
N ASN A 232 22.31 -14.04 -51.63
CA ASN A 232 23.15 -14.17 -52.82
C ASN A 232 23.07 -13.06 -53.90
N SER A 233 24.15 -12.26 -53.92
CA SER A 233 24.70 -11.55 -55.09
C SER A 233 23.74 -10.67 -55.91
N ALA A 234 23.49 -9.45 -55.42
CA ALA A 234 23.54 -8.18 -56.19
C ALA A 234 22.86 -7.04 -55.40
N CYS A 235 23.58 -6.43 -54.46
CA CYS A 235 23.25 -5.07 -54.05
C CYS A 235 24.11 -4.12 -54.87
N LYS A 236 23.60 -3.64 -56.01
CA LYS A 236 24.21 -2.50 -56.71
C LYS A 236 23.66 -1.22 -56.08
N ILE A 237 24.55 -0.45 -55.47
CA ILE A 237 24.31 0.93 -55.07
C ILE A 237 24.42 1.74 -56.38
N GLY A 238 23.33 2.43 -56.75
CA GLY A 238 23.35 3.42 -57.82
C GLY A 238 23.81 4.75 -57.25
N ASN A 239 24.80 5.35 -57.92
CA ASN A 239 25.44 6.63 -57.60
C ASN A 239 24.46 7.79 -57.38
#